data_AF-A0A940U1W1-F1
#
_entry.id   AF-A0A940U1W1-F1
#
_cell.length_a   1.000
_cell.length_b   1.000
_cell.length_c   1.000
_cell.angle_alpha   90.00
_cell.angle_beta   90.00
_cell.angle_gamma   90.00
#
_symmetry.space_group_name_H-M   'P 1'
#
loop_
_entity.id
_entity.type
_entity.pdbx_description
1 polymer ?
#
loop_
_entity_poly.entity_id
_entity_poly.type
_entity_poly.pdbx_seq_one_letter_code
_entity_poly.pdbx_strand_id
1 'polypeptide(L)' 'MGDKKSCRVKTFTNELKVFHTMKELAALDEQVNQFIVANKVKKVISASDATTTDNSGGTIGIIRVLVYEA' A
#
# COMPACT_ATOMS: atom_id res chain seq x y z
N MET A 1 -25.35 19.75 8.20
CA MET A 1 -24.87 18.39 8.53
C MET A 1 -23.99 17.97 7.36
N GLY A 2 -22.66 18.01 7.51
CA GLY A 2 -21.76 17.70 6.39
C GLY A 2 -21.82 16.22 6.04
N ASP A 3 -21.88 15.89 4.75
CA ASP A 3 -21.87 14.50 4.27
C ASP A 3 -20.69 13.75 4.88
N LYS A 4 -21.00 12.72 5.68
CA LYS A 4 -20.00 11.82 6.25
C LYS A 4 -19.49 10.92 5.14
N LYS A 5 -18.47 11.39 4.42
CA LYS A 5 -17.78 10.56 3.44
C LYS A 5 -17.26 9.30 4.14
N SER A 6 -17.64 8.13 3.61
CA SER A 6 -17.24 6.85 4.19
C SER A 6 -15.79 6.54 3.81
N CYS A 7 -14.85 6.84 4.69
CA CYS A 7 -13.45 6.45 4.51
C CYS A 7 -13.29 4.94 4.67
N ARG A 8 -12.53 4.30 3.78
CA ARG A 8 -12.12 2.90 3.86
C ARG A 8 -10.59 2.80 3.87
N VAL A 9 -10.10 1.68 4.39
CA VAL A 9 -8.67 1.38 4.51
C VAL A 9 -8.39 0.06 3.80
N LYS A 10 -7.35 0.03 2.98
CA LYS A 10 -6.82 -1.17 2.33
C LYS A 10 -5.32 -1.29 2.62
N THR A 11 -4.90 -2.44 3.10
CA THR A 11 -3.49 -2.75 3.35
C THR A 11 -2.96 -3.69 2.27
N PHE A 12 -1.73 -3.44 1.87
CA PHE A 12 -0.92 -4.24 0.95
C PHE A 12 0.38 -4.61 1.65
N THR A 13 0.87 -5.82 1.38
CA THR A 13 2.12 -6.33 1.96
C THR A 13 2.94 -6.92 0.83
N ASN A 14 4.22 -6.59 0.77
CA ASN A 14 5.14 -7.24 -0.17
C ASN A 14 6.47 -7.58 0.51
N GLU A 15 7.06 -8.71 0.13
CA GLU A 15 8.40 -9.09 0.55
C GLU A 15 9.45 -8.30 -0.24
N LEU A 16 10.56 -7.97 0.40
CA LEU A 16 11.70 -7.32 -0.25
C LEU A 16 12.84 -8.31 -0.37
N LYS A 17 13.04 -8.82 -1.58
CA LYS A 17 14.13 -9.76 -1.90
C LYS A 17 15.43 -9.00 -2.13
N VAL A 18 16.53 -9.57 -1.62
CA VAL A 18 17.88 -9.05 -1.80
C VAL A 18 18.17 -8.85 -3.29
N PHE A 19 18.71 -7.68 -3.65
CA PHE A 19 19.00 -7.24 -5.02
C PHE A 19 17.79 -7.09 -5.98
N HIS A 20 16.56 -7.26 -5.49
CA HIS A 20 15.34 -7.14 -6.30
C HIS A 20 14.39 -6.05 -5.80
N THR A 21 14.82 -5.22 -4.85
CA THR A 21 13.99 -4.19 -4.19
C THR A 21 13.18 -3.34 -5.17
N MET A 22 13.79 -2.83 -6.24
CA MET A 22 13.09 -2.00 -7.23
C MET A 22 11.95 -2.75 -7.94
N LYS A 23 12.16 -4.04 -8.23
CA LYS A 23 11.13 -4.89 -8.85
C LYS A 23 9.98 -5.12 -7.87
N GLU A 24 10.28 -5.39 -6.61
CA GLU A 24 9.26 -5.64 -5.59
C GLU A 24 8.46 -4.36 -5.26
N LEU A 25 9.10 -3.18 -5.28
CA LEU A 25 8.39 -1.90 -5.14
C LEU A 25 7.50 -1.60 -6.35
N ALA A 26 8.00 -1.84 -7.58
CA ALA A 26 7.19 -1.67 -8.79
C ALA A 26 5.97 -2.61 -8.81
N ALA A 27 6.14 -3.86 -8.36
CA ALA A 27 5.05 -4.82 -8.23
C ALA A 27 4.02 -4.38 -7.18
N LEU A 28 4.46 -3.79 -6.06
CA LEU A 28 3.55 -3.21 -5.06
C LEU A 28 2.76 -2.04 -5.63
N ASP A 29 3.43 -1.14 -6.38
CA ASP A 29 2.76 -0.02 -7.06
C ASP A 29 1.70 -0.52 -8.04
N GLU A 30 2.02 -1.54 -8.83
CA GLU A 30 1.08 -2.15 -9.77
C GLU A 30 -0.15 -2.72 -9.04
N GLN A 31 0.04 -3.45 -7.94
CA GLN A 31 -1.05 -3.99 -7.14
C GLN A 31 -1.98 -2.88 -6.59
N VAL A 32 -1.40 -1.79 -6.09
CA VAL A 32 -2.17 -0.65 -5.57
C VAL A 32 -2.96 0.01 -6.70
N ASN A 33 -2.34 0.22 -7.86
CA ASN A 33 -3.00 0.82 -9.03
C ASN A 33 -4.14 -0.06 -9.55
N GLN A 34 -3.92 -1.37 -9.66
CA GLN A 34 -4.95 -2.33 -10.03
C GLN A 34 -6.14 -2.28 -9.05
N PHE A 35 -5.88 -2.20 -7.75
CA PHE A 35 -6.92 -2.05 -6.74
C PHE A 35 -7.73 -0.76 -6.93
N ILE A 36 -7.08 0.38 -7.14
CA ILE A 36 -7.71 1.69 -7.35
C ILE A 36 -8.64 1.63 -8.56
N VAL A 37 -8.17 1.08 -9.69
CA VAL A 37 -8.94 0.95 -10.92
C VAL A 37 -10.11 -0.01 -10.75
N ALA A 38 -9.86 -1.22 -10.23
CA ALA A 38 -10.89 -2.25 -10.07
C ALA A 38 -12.02 -1.82 -9.14
N ASN A 39 -11.71 -1.04 -8.09
CA ASN A 39 -12.69 -0.54 -7.13
C ASN A 39 -13.23 0.86 -7.48
N LYS A 40 -12.84 1.42 -8.63
CA LYS A 40 -13.25 2.75 -9.10
C LYS A 40 -13.02 3.85 -8.05
N VAL A 41 -11.95 3.72 -7.26
CA VAL A 41 -11.62 4.68 -6.19
C VAL A 41 -11.43 6.06 -6.81
N LYS A 42 -12.24 7.03 -6.38
CA LYS A 42 -12.23 8.40 -6.93
C LYS A 42 -11.30 9.34 -6.19
N LYS A 43 -11.04 9.07 -4.92
CA LYS A 43 -10.18 9.90 -4.09
C LYS A 43 -9.41 9.07 -3.09
N VAL A 44 -8.10 9.06 -3.27
CA VAL A 44 -7.14 8.62 -2.25
C VAL A 44 -6.96 9.76 -1.27
N ILE A 45 -7.13 9.46 0.02
CA ILE A 45 -6.96 10.41 1.13
C ILE A 45 -5.51 10.38 1.60
N SER A 46 -4.94 9.19 1.75
CA SER A 46 -3.53 9.01 2.13
C SER A 46 -2.99 7.67 1.68
N ALA A 47 -1.66 7.61 1.54
CA ALA A 47 -0.88 6.39 1.43
C ALA A 47 0.28 6.48 2.43
N SER A 48 0.57 5.39 3.13
CA SER A 48 1.65 5.32 4.13
C SER A 48 2.34 3.97 4.06
N ASP A 49 3.67 4.01 4.11
CA ASP A 49 4.53 2.83 4.04
C ASP A 49 5.26 2.60 5.35
N ALA A 50 5.38 1.33 5.74
CA ALA A 50 6.19 0.87 6.86
C ALA A 50 6.99 -0.37 6.45
N THR A 51 8.27 -0.41 6.83
CA THR A 51 9.13 -1.58 6.58
C THR A 51 9.04 -2.57 7.73
N THR A 52 9.10 -3.86 7.42
CA THR A 52 9.27 -4.93 8.42
C THR A 52 10.73 -5.37 8.46
N THR A 53 11.23 -5.66 9.66
CA THR A 53 12.60 -6.10 9.88
C THR A 53 12.67 -7.54 10.33
N ASP A 54 13.73 -8.24 9.97
CA ASP A 54 14.09 -9.51 10.60
C ASP A 54 14.79 -9.30 11.96
N ASN A 55 15.23 -10.40 12.58
CA ASN A 55 15.92 -10.40 13.87
C ASN A 55 17.32 -9.76 13.82
N SER A 56 17.86 -9.49 12.64
CA SER A 56 19.14 -8.78 12.44
C SER A 56 18.96 -7.27 12.23
N GLY A 57 17.72 -6.79 12.15
CA GLY A 57 17.39 -5.42 11.78
C GLY A 57 17.39 -5.18 10.26
N GLY A 58 17.54 -6.23 9.46
CA GLY A 58 17.46 -6.15 8.00
C GLY A 58 16.02 -5.95 7.53
N THR A 59 15.81 -5.00 6.62
CA THR A 59 14.49 -4.79 6.02
C THR A 59 14.15 -5.93 5.06
N ILE A 60 13.08 -6.68 5.38
CA ILE A 60 12.64 -7.87 4.63
C ILE A 60 11.29 -7.72 3.95
N GLY A 61 10.58 -6.62 4.20
CA GLY A 61 9.25 -6.41 3.65
C GLY A 61 8.79 -4.98 3.80
N ILE A 62 7.69 -4.68 3.12
CA ILE A 62 7.01 -3.39 3.13
C ILE A 62 5.51 -3.60 3.25
N ILE A 63 4.88 -2.77 4.08
CA ILE A 63 3.45 -2.69 4.28
C ILE A 63 3.02 -1.31 3.77
N ARG A 64 2.10 -1.26 2.81
CA ARG A 64 1.47 -0.02 2.35
C ARG A 64 0.01 0.02 2.78
N VAL A 65 -0.39 1.11 3.42
CA VAL A 65 -1.76 1.38 3.82
C VAL A 65 -2.32 2.49 2.95
N LEU A 66 -3.45 2.22 2.28
CA LEU A 66 -4.19 3.16 1.45
C LEU A 66 -5.50 3.52 2.13
N VAL A 67 -5.72 4.81 2.40
CA VAL A 67 -7.00 5.35 2.88
C VAL A 67 -7.70 6.04 1.71
N TYR A 68 -8.98 5.72 1.48
CA TYR A 68 -9.73 6.23 0.32
C TYR A 68 -11.21 6.49 0.64
N GLU A 69 -11.85 7.35 -0.17
CA GLU A 69 -13.29 7.59 -0.13
C GLU A 69 -14.02 6.48 -0.92
N ALA A 70 -14.98 5.82 -0.27
CA ALA A 70 -15.82 4.78 -0.88
C ALA A 70 -17.12 5.33 -1.47
#